data_AF-A0A929DLN4-F1
#
_entry.id   AF-A0A929DLN4-F1
#
_cell.length_a   1.000
_cell.length_b   1.000
_cell.length_c   1.000
_cell.angle_alpha   90.00
_cell.angle_beta   90.00
_cell.angle_gamma   90.00
#
_symmetry.space_group_name_H-M   'P 1'
#
loop_
_entity.id
_entity.type
_entity.pdbx_description
1 polymer ?
#
loop_
_entity_poly.entity_id
_entity_poly.type
_entity_poly.pdbx_seq_one_letter_code
_entity_poly.pdbx_strand_id
1 'polypeptide(L)'
;MYAVFFKELADHLTSRRFIILFFLVFLAAIFAIYIALQTIRTAVTPSSEFIFLKIFTTSGEQMPSFLFFLSLFIPIIGIALGFDAINSERTSGNLSRLLSQPIYRDSVINGKFLAGLAVMAMMVITVIAILAGLGLRIVGVPPNWEEVW
;
A
#
# COMPACT_ATOMS: atom_id res chain seq x y z
N MET A 1 -4.92 -17.07 -18.45
CA MET A 1 -5.02 -15.94 -17.50
C MET A 1 -4.54 -16.29 -16.08
N TYR A 2 -5.18 -17.22 -15.37
CA TYR A 2 -4.82 -17.58 -13.97
C TYR A 2 -3.33 -17.91 -13.78
N ALA A 3 -2.76 -18.78 -14.63
CA ALA A 3 -1.35 -19.15 -14.53
C ALA A 3 -0.39 -17.94 -14.68
N VAL A 4 -0.73 -16.98 -15.55
CA VAL A 4 0.06 -15.74 -15.71
C VAL A 4 -0.05 -14.90 -14.45
N PHE A 5 -1.26 -14.72 -13.91
CA PHE A 5 -1.48 -13.94 -12.70
C PHE A 5 -0.66 -14.45 -11.51
N PHE A 6 -0.72 -15.75 -11.19
CA PHE A 6 0.01 -16.30 -10.05
C PHE A 6 1.52 -16.24 -10.21
N LYS A 7 2.02 -16.43 -11.43
CA LYS A 7 3.44 -16.25 -11.75
C LYS A 7 3.87 -14.81 -11.50
N GLU A 8 3.17 -13.83 -12.08
CA GLU A 8 3.51 -12.42 -11.95
C GLU A 8 3.36 -11.92 -10.50
N LEU A 9 2.37 -12.42 -9.77
CA LEU A 9 2.21 -12.15 -8.34
C LEU A 9 3.42 -12.63 -7.54
N ALA A 10 3.88 -13.86 -7.79
CA ALA A 10 5.07 -14.42 -7.15
C ALA A 10 6.35 -13.65 -7.52
N ASP A 11 6.49 -13.25 -8.78
CA ASP A 11 7.62 -12.46 -9.27
C ASP A 11 7.66 -11.08 -8.58
N HIS A 12 6.51 -10.42 -8.44
CA HIS A 12 6.42 -9.14 -7.71
C HIS A 12 6.78 -9.30 -6.24
N LEU A 13 6.20 -10.28 -5.53
CA LEU A 13 6.43 -10.45 -4.09
C LEU A 13 7.87 -10.85 -3.75
N THR A 14 8.55 -11.56 -4.65
CA THR A 14 9.96 -11.96 -4.48
C THR A 14 10.94 -10.87 -4.92
N SER A 15 10.46 -9.85 -5.63
CA SER A 15 11.30 -8.79 -6.17
C SER A 15 11.91 -7.90 -5.07
N ARG A 16 13.19 -7.58 -5.22
CA ARG A 16 13.86 -6.56 -4.39
C ARG A 16 13.16 -5.20 -4.46
N ARG A 17 12.55 -4.87 -5.61
CA ARG A 17 11.81 -3.62 -5.79
C ARG A 17 10.60 -3.55 -4.86
N PHE A 18 9.86 -4.65 -4.75
CA PHE A 18 8.72 -4.73 -3.84
C PHE A 18 9.16 -4.54 -2.40
N ILE A 19 10.24 -5.19 -1.97
CA ILE A 19 10.79 -5.03 -0.61
C ILE A 19 11.16 -3.57 -0.34
N ILE A 20 11.85 -2.90 -1.27
CA ILE A 20 12.24 -1.49 -1.12
C ILE A 20 11.00 -0.58 -1.02
N LEU A 21 10.02 -0.76 -1.90
CA LEU A 21 8.77 0.02 -1.90
C LEU A 21 7.97 -0.23 -0.63
N PHE A 22 7.87 -1.48 -0.19
CA PHE A 22 7.19 -1.87 1.03
C PHE A 22 7.83 -1.19 2.24
N PHE A 23 9.16 -1.26 2.39
CA PHE A 23 9.88 -0.60 3.49
C PHE A 23 9.74 0.92 3.45
N LEU A 24 9.73 1.53 2.26
CA LEU A 24 9.54 2.97 2.12
C LEU A 24 8.16 3.41 2.61
N VAL A 25 7.10 2.73 2.18
CA VAL A 25 5.73 3.01 2.64
C VAL A 25 5.58 2.69 4.13
N PHE A 26 6.16 1.59 4.59
CA PHE A 26 6.13 1.17 5.98
C PHE A 26 6.83 2.18 6.91
N LEU A 27 7.98 2.72 6.50
CA LEU A 27 8.70 3.72 7.29
C LEU A 27 7.92 5.05 7.35
N ALA A 28 7.34 5.48 6.23
CA ALA A 28 6.47 6.65 6.20
C ALA A 28 5.24 6.47 7.12
N ALA A 29 4.69 5.25 7.15
CA ALA A 29 3.57 4.86 7.99
C ALA A 29 3.92 4.90 9.50
N ILE A 30 5.07 4.34 9.90
CA ILE A 30 5.59 4.44 11.27
C ILE A 30 5.78 5.90 11.68
N PHE A 31 6.38 6.68 10.78
CA PHE A 31 6.67 8.09 11.03
C PHE A 31 5.38 8.90 11.23
N ALA A 32 4.35 8.65 10.43
CA ALA A 32 3.05 9.28 10.58
C ALA A 32 2.38 8.93 11.92
N ILE A 33 2.45 7.67 12.37
CA ILE A 33 1.96 7.28 13.71
C ILE A 33 2.73 8.00 14.80
N TYR A 34 4.05 8.08 14.71
CA TYR A 34 4.87 8.75 15.72
C TYR A 34 4.42 10.20 15.93
N ILE A 35 4.16 10.92 14.85
CA ILE A 35 3.61 12.28 14.89
C ILE A 35 2.19 12.28 15.47
N ALA A 36 1.32 11.41 14.96
CA ALA A 36 -0.06 11.31 15.45
C ALA A 36 -0.09 11.11 16.97
N LEU A 37 0.78 10.27 17.54
CA LEU A 37 0.88 10.03 18.97
C LEU A 37 1.37 11.23 19.79
N GLN A 38 2.27 12.05 19.23
CA GLN A 38 2.71 13.28 19.89
C GLN A 38 1.58 14.31 19.93
N THR A 39 0.83 14.43 18.83
CA THR A 39 -0.26 15.39 18.69
C THR A 39 -1.56 14.91 19.34
N ILE A 40 -1.79 13.60 19.49
CA ILE A 40 -3.05 13.07 20.03
C ILE A 40 -3.24 13.49 21.49
N ARG A 41 -2.15 13.62 22.26
CA ARG A 41 -2.23 14.06 23.67
C ARG A 41 -2.67 15.52 23.82
N THR A 42 -2.42 16.36 22.83
CA THR A 42 -2.89 17.75 22.80
C THR A 42 -4.23 17.90 22.08
N ALA A 43 -4.58 16.95 21.19
CA ALA A 43 -5.80 16.95 20.40
C ALA A 43 -6.97 16.13 21.02
N VAL A 44 -6.72 15.38 22.10
CA VAL A 44 -7.71 14.59 22.84
C VAL A 44 -8.17 15.36 24.07
N THR A 45 -9.36 15.92 23.98
CA THR A 45 -10.16 16.43 25.09
C THR A 45 -11.04 15.29 25.63
N PRO A 46 -11.50 15.27 26.90
CA PRO A 46 -12.28 14.15 27.47
C PRO A 46 -13.55 13.75 26.71
N SER A 47 -14.02 14.58 25.78
CA SER A 47 -15.19 14.39 24.91
C SER A 47 -14.83 14.10 23.45
N SER A 48 -13.58 13.73 23.14
CA SER A 48 -13.19 13.46 21.76
C SER A 48 -13.74 12.13 21.27
N GLU A 49 -14.69 12.20 20.35
CA GLU A 49 -15.13 11.06 19.55
C GLU A 49 -14.04 10.69 18.52
N PHE A 50 -14.10 9.44 18.04
CA PHE A 50 -13.27 8.90 16.97
C PHE A 50 -11.74 8.92 17.23
N ILE A 51 -11.30 8.52 18.44
CA ILE A 51 -9.87 8.54 18.85
C ILE A 51 -9.01 7.64 17.96
N PHE A 52 -9.52 6.47 17.54
CA PHE A 52 -8.78 5.56 16.66
C PHE A 52 -8.61 6.16 15.27
N LEU A 53 -9.65 6.79 14.72
CA LEU A 53 -9.59 7.43 13.40
C LEU A 53 -8.58 8.59 13.39
N LYS A 54 -8.48 9.34 14.49
CA LYS A 54 -7.50 10.42 14.67
C LYS A 54 -6.06 9.97 14.51
N ILE A 55 -5.73 8.70 14.74
CA ILE A 55 -4.36 8.18 14.51
C ILE A 55 -3.98 8.28 13.02
N PHE A 56 -4.95 8.17 12.12
CA PHE A 56 -4.73 8.20 10.67
C PHE A 56 -4.90 9.60 10.07
N THR A 57 -5.75 10.44 10.67
CA THR A 57 -6.15 11.74 10.13
C THR A 57 -5.42 12.93 10.76
N THR A 58 -4.91 12.79 11.99
CA THR A 58 -4.23 13.89 12.69
C THR A 58 -2.93 14.25 11.98
N SER A 59 -2.77 15.53 11.66
CA SER A 59 -1.53 16.14 11.21
C SER A 59 -0.95 17.01 12.32
N GLY A 60 0.37 17.06 12.44
CA GLY A 60 1.06 18.02 13.30
C GLY A 60 1.20 19.38 12.61
N GLU A 61 1.63 20.42 13.33
CA GLU A 61 1.83 21.78 12.78
C GLU A 61 2.79 21.81 11.58
N GLN A 62 3.78 20.92 11.54
CA GLN A 62 4.82 20.89 10.53
C GLN A 62 4.83 19.60 9.71
N MET A 63 3.99 18.61 10.05
CA MET A 63 4.09 17.27 9.46
C MET A 63 2.72 16.73 9.02
N PRO A 64 2.59 16.25 7.76
CA PRO A 64 1.33 15.75 7.23
C PRO A 64 0.82 14.50 7.93
N SER A 65 -0.49 14.25 7.81
CA SER A 65 -1.14 13.05 8.32
C SER A 65 -0.79 11.80 7.50
N PHE A 66 -1.07 10.62 8.06
CA PHE A 66 -0.88 9.35 7.34
C PHE A 66 -1.67 9.30 6.02
N LEU A 67 -2.93 9.76 6.04
CA LEU A 67 -3.75 9.81 4.82
C LEU A 67 -3.11 10.68 3.73
N PHE A 68 -2.45 11.78 4.09
CA PHE A 68 -1.72 12.58 3.12
C PHE A 68 -0.60 11.78 2.44
N PHE A 69 0.20 11.04 3.21
CA PHE A 69 1.23 10.18 2.64
C PHE A 69 0.65 9.10 1.72
N LEU A 70 -0.46 8.46 2.09
CA LEU A 70 -1.14 7.51 1.19
C LEU A 70 -1.61 8.18 -0.10
N SER A 71 -2.18 9.38 0.00
CA SER A 71 -2.66 10.14 -1.17
C SER A 71 -1.53 10.47 -2.16
N LEU A 72 -0.29 10.59 -1.66
CA LEU A 72 0.90 10.81 -2.47
C LEU A 72 1.48 9.50 -3.02
N PHE A 73 1.67 8.50 -2.17
CA PHE A 73 2.40 7.28 -2.53
C PHE A 73 1.58 6.30 -3.37
N ILE A 74 0.28 6.14 -3.11
CA ILE A 74 -0.55 5.17 -3.84
C ILE A 74 -0.58 5.48 -5.36
N PRO A 75 -0.82 6.73 -5.81
CA PRO A 75 -0.77 7.04 -7.24
C PRO A 75 0.61 6.81 -7.85
N ILE A 76 1.69 7.22 -7.15
CA ILE A 76 3.07 7.04 -7.64
C ILE A 76 3.40 5.56 -7.82
N ILE A 77 3.10 4.73 -6.82
CA ILE A 77 3.33 3.29 -6.86
C ILE A 77 2.45 2.65 -7.93
N GLY A 78 1.20 3.09 -8.07
CA GLY A 78 0.30 2.58 -9.09
C GLY A 78 0.75 2.86 -10.51
N ILE A 79 1.24 4.07 -10.76
CA ILE A 79 1.83 4.44 -12.04
C ILE A 79 3.11 3.61 -12.29
N ALA A 80 3.98 3.49 -11.28
CA ALA A 80 5.23 2.72 -11.40
C ALA A 80 4.95 1.25 -11.74
N LEU A 81 4.06 0.57 -11.01
CA LEU A 81 3.69 -0.82 -11.26
C LEU A 81 2.95 -0.99 -12.60
N GLY A 82 2.10 -0.04 -12.96
CA GLY A 82 1.39 -0.03 -14.25
C GLY A 82 2.33 0.07 -15.44
N PHE A 83 3.35 0.93 -15.38
CA PHE A 83 4.39 1.00 -16.40
C PHE A 83 5.30 -0.23 -16.38
N ASP A 84 5.70 -0.72 -15.20
CA ASP A 84 6.58 -1.88 -15.08
C ASP A 84 5.93 -3.15 -15.66
N ALA A 85 4.60 -3.27 -15.65
CA ALA A 85 3.89 -4.39 -16.25
C ALA A 85 4.25 -4.62 -17.73
N ILE A 86 4.41 -3.54 -18.53
CA ILE A 86 4.79 -3.64 -19.95
C ILE A 86 6.29 -3.41 -20.15
N ASN A 87 6.86 -2.41 -19.46
CA ASN A 87 8.26 -2.04 -19.67
C ASN A 87 9.24 -3.11 -19.19
N SER A 88 8.91 -3.86 -18.13
CA SER A 88 9.81 -4.92 -17.63
C SER A 88 10.14 -5.96 -18.70
N GLU A 89 9.16 -6.39 -19.48
CA GLU A 89 9.33 -7.39 -20.54
C GLU A 89 10.01 -6.81 -21.79
N ARG A 90 9.73 -5.54 -22.09
CA ARG A 90 10.36 -4.84 -23.21
C ARG A 90 11.85 -4.63 -22.94
N THR A 91 12.21 -4.17 -21.75
CA THR A 91 13.60 -3.97 -21.35
C THR A 91 14.36 -5.30 -21.22
N SER A 92 13.68 -6.37 -20.80
CA SER A 92 14.29 -7.71 -20.68
C SER A 92 14.43 -8.46 -22.01
N GLY A 93 13.91 -7.90 -23.12
CA GLY A 93 13.91 -8.56 -24.44
C GLY A 93 13.01 -9.79 -24.54
N ASN A 94 12.20 -10.07 -23.51
CA ASN A 94 11.37 -11.26 -23.40
C ASN A 94 10.01 -11.12 -24.08
N LEU A 95 9.62 -9.89 -24.44
CA LEU A 95 8.30 -9.61 -25.03
C LEU A 95 8.00 -10.44 -26.29
N SER A 96 8.95 -10.55 -27.22
CA SER A 96 8.78 -11.34 -28.44
C SER A 96 8.63 -12.84 -28.15
N ARG A 97 9.34 -13.33 -27.12
CA ARG A 97 9.28 -14.75 -26.71
C ARG A 97 7.99 -15.09 -25.97
N LEU A 98 7.46 -14.13 -25.21
CA LEU A 98 6.20 -14.30 -24.49
C LEU A 98 5.00 -14.28 -25.44
N LEU A 99 5.05 -13.43 -26.48
CA LEU A 99 4.00 -13.34 -27.50
C LEU A 99 4.05 -14.45 -28.56
N SER A 100 5.15 -15.19 -28.67
CA SER A 100 5.26 -16.34 -29.60
C SER A 100 4.79 -17.66 -29.01
N GLN A 101 4.58 -17.71 -27.69
CA GLN A 101 3.98 -18.86 -27.02
C GLN A 101 2.46 -18.93 -27.31
N PRO A 102 1.84 -20.12 -27.27
CA PRO A 102 0.41 -20.30 -27.48
C PRO A 102 -0.41 -19.80 -26.28
N ILE A 103 -0.31 -18.51 -25.97
CA ILE A 103 -1.00 -17.82 -24.87
C ILE A 103 -1.73 -16.62 -25.47
N TYR A 104 -3.00 -16.44 -25.12
CA TYR A 104 -3.77 -15.27 -25.56
C TYR A 104 -3.13 -13.97 -25.06
N ARG A 105 -2.99 -12.98 -25.95
CA ARG A 105 -2.40 -11.67 -25.64
C ARG A 105 -3.17 -10.95 -24.53
N ASP A 106 -4.50 -11.05 -24.53
CA ASP A 106 -5.35 -10.45 -23.49
C ASP A 106 -5.14 -11.11 -22.13
N SER A 107 -4.86 -12.42 -22.09
CA SER A 107 -4.51 -13.12 -20.85
C SER A 107 -3.19 -12.64 -20.26
N VAL A 108 -2.26 -12.19 -21.11
CA VAL A 108 -0.97 -11.62 -20.67
C VAL A 108 -1.18 -10.23 -20.07
N ILE A 109 -1.90 -9.36 -20.80
CA ILE A 109 -2.17 -7.98 -20.37
C ILE A 109 -2.97 -7.97 -19.08
N ASN A 110 -4.12 -8.68 -19.05
CA ASN A 110 -4.98 -8.72 -17.87
C ASN A 110 -4.31 -9.43 -16.69
N GLY A 111 -3.52 -10.49 -16.96
CA GLY A 111 -2.79 -11.20 -15.92
C GLY A 111 -1.76 -10.32 -15.21
N LYS A 112 -0.96 -9.58 -15.98
CA LYS A 112 0.05 -8.64 -15.45
C LYS A 112 -0.58 -7.45 -14.73
N PHE A 113 -1.63 -6.86 -15.32
CA PHE A 113 -2.34 -5.76 -14.70
C PHE A 113 -2.97 -6.16 -13.36
N LEU A 114 -3.69 -7.28 -13.32
CA LEU A 114 -4.31 -7.77 -12.09
C LEU A 114 -3.28 -8.15 -11.03
N ALA A 115 -2.14 -8.74 -11.42
CA ALA A 115 -1.07 -9.07 -10.48
C ALA A 115 -0.50 -7.80 -9.84
N GLY A 116 -0.21 -6.77 -10.64
CA GLY A 116 0.24 -5.47 -10.12
C GLY A 116 -0.77 -4.80 -9.19
N LEU A 117 -2.06 -4.85 -9.55
CA LEU A 117 -3.16 -4.34 -8.71
C LEU A 117 -3.28 -5.12 -7.39
N ALA A 118 -3.20 -6.45 -7.44
CA ALA A 118 -3.26 -7.31 -6.26
C ALA A 118 -2.08 -7.04 -5.31
N VAL A 119 -0.86 -6.85 -5.84
CA VAL A 119 0.32 -6.49 -5.02
C VAL A 119 0.14 -5.11 -4.38
N MET A 120 -0.37 -4.12 -5.12
CA MET A 120 -0.65 -2.79 -4.56
C MET A 120 -1.70 -2.86 -3.45
N ALA A 121 -2.81 -3.56 -3.68
CA ALA A 121 -3.86 -3.73 -2.69
C ALA A 121 -3.34 -4.45 -1.44
N MET A 122 -2.59 -5.55 -1.61
CA MET A 122 -1.95 -6.27 -0.52
C MET A 122 -1.01 -5.37 0.28
N MET A 123 -0.18 -4.56 -0.39
CA MET A 123 0.72 -3.62 0.27
C MET A 123 -0.04 -2.61 1.13
N VAL A 124 -1.06 -1.96 0.57
CA VAL A 124 -1.87 -0.95 1.28
C VAL A 124 -2.59 -1.58 2.48
N ILE A 125 -3.27 -2.72 2.27
CA ILE A 125 -3.97 -3.43 3.35
C ILE A 125 -3.00 -3.84 4.46
N THR A 126 -1.83 -4.37 4.10
CA THR A 126 -0.82 -4.80 5.09
C THR A 126 -0.33 -3.62 5.92
N VAL A 127 -0.02 -2.49 5.28
CA VAL A 127 0.43 -1.28 6.00
C VAL A 127 -0.68 -0.77 6.92
N ILE A 128 -1.91 -0.65 6.43
CA ILE A 128 -3.05 -0.20 7.26
C ILE A 128 -3.29 -1.16 8.43
N ALA A 129 -3.22 -2.47 8.20
CA ALA A 129 -3.42 -3.48 9.24
C ALA A 129 -2.33 -3.41 10.33
N ILE A 130 -1.06 -3.24 9.93
CA ILE A 130 0.03 -3.07 10.90
C ILE A 130 -0.17 -1.77 11.68
N LEU A 131 -0.53 -0.68 11.02
CA LEU A 131 -0.78 0.60 11.68
C LEU A 131 -1.97 0.53 12.63
N ALA A 132 -3.07 -0.11 12.24
CA ALA A 132 -4.22 -0.34 13.11
C ALA A 132 -3.80 -1.12 14.36
N GLY A 133 -3.02 -2.19 14.19
CA GLY A 133 -2.49 -2.98 15.31
C GLY A 133 -1.57 -2.18 16.25
N LEU A 134 -0.67 -1.37 15.69
CA LEU A 134 0.21 -0.49 16.48
C LEU A 134 -0.58 0.62 17.19
N GLY A 135 -1.53 1.25 16.49
CA GLY A 135 -2.40 2.28 17.04
C GLY A 135 -3.23 1.77 18.21
N LEU A 136 -3.84 0.58 18.07
CA LEU A 136 -4.58 -0.08 19.15
C LEU A 136 -3.70 -0.36 20.37
N ARG A 137 -2.48 -0.87 20.15
CA ARG A 137 -1.56 -1.17 21.25
C ARG A 137 -1.14 0.07 22.03
N ILE A 138 -1.02 1.21 21.35
CA ILE A 138 -0.49 2.44 21.96
C ILE A 138 -1.61 3.29 22.58
N VAL A 139 -2.76 3.40 21.92
CA VAL A 139 -3.91 4.18 22.43
C VAL A 139 -4.72 3.39 23.46
N GLY A 140 -4.75 2.05 23.35
CA GLY A 140 -5.42 1.19 24.32
C GLY A 140 -6.96 1.24 24.29
N VAL A 141 -7.54 2.01 23.37
CA VAL A 141 -8.99 2.11 23.16
C VAL A 141 -9.34 1.32 21.89
N PRO A 142 -10.22 0.30 21.97
CA PRO A 142 -10.70 -0.41 20.78
C PRO A 142 -11.54 0.53 19.90
N PRO A 143 -11.59 0.29 18.58
CA PRO A 143 -12.31 1.15 17.68
C PRO A 143 -13.82 0.92 17.85
N ASN A 144 -14.60 2.00 17.79
CA ASN A 144 -16.05 1.91 17.77
C ASN A 144 -16.55 1.46 16.39
N TRP A 145 -17.76 0.89 16.34
CA TRP A 145 -18.36 0.47 15.06
C TRP A 145 -18.49 1.64 14.08
N GLU A 146 -18.77 2.83 14.59
CA GLU A 146 -18.85 4.08 13.83
C GLU A 146 -17.50 4.54 13.26
N GLU A 147 -16.36 4.05 13.77
CA GLU A 147 -15.02 4.36 13.22
C GLU A 147 -14.61 3.43 12.07
N VAL A 148 -15.28 2.29 11.92
CA VAL A 148 -14.89 1.21 10.99
C VAL A 148 -15.84 1.11 9.79
N TRP A 149 -17.08 1.58 9.94
CA TRP A 149 -18.12 1.55 8.91
C TRP A 149 -18.04 2.73 7.94
#